data_AF-A0AAW1QQ55-F1
#
_entry.id   AF-A0AAW1QQ55-F1
#
_cell.length_a   1.000
_cell.length_b   1.000
_cell.length_c   1.000
_cell.angle_alpha   90.00
_cell.angle_beta   90.00
_cell.angle_gamma   90.00
#
_symmetry.space_group_name_H-M   'P 1'
#
loop_
_entity.id
_entity.type
_entity.pdbx_description
1 polymer ?
#
loop_
_entity_poly.entity_id
_entity_poly.type
_entity_poly.pdbx_seq_one_letter_code
_entity_poly.pdbx_strand_id
1 'polypeptide(L)' 'MGVLLFTVGQVLATSIVLGALKRNGVITWNSKAVHNDVLRTVLDTSVETGEEISVRFERLYHAVMDKSEK' A
#
# COMPACT_ATOMS: atom_id res chain seq x y z
N MET A 1 -4.68 -14.22 -19.62
CA MET A 1 -3.69 -13.87 -18.58
C MET A 1 -3.57 -12.37 -18.30
N GLY A 2 -3.85 -11.46 -19.25
CA GLY A 2 -3.70 -10.02 -19.03
C GLY A 2 -4.60 -9.41 -17.95
N VAL A 3 -5.85 -9.84 -17.84
CA VAL A 3 -6.81 -9.32 -16.83
C VAL A 3 -6.36 -9.64 -15.40
N LEU A 4 -5.80 -10.84 -15.18
CA LEU A 4 -5.41 -11.28 -13.84
C LEU A 4 -4.22 -10.44 -13.31
N LEU A 5 -3.22 -10.19 -14.14
CA LEU A 5 -2.09 -9.32 -13.83
C LEU A 5 -2.53 -7.86 -13.61
N PHE A 6 -3.46 -7.38 -14.43
CA PHE A 6 -4.00 -6.03 -14.28
C PHE A 6 -4.73 -5.87 -12.94
N THR A 7 -5.59 -6.82 -12.58
CA THR A 7 -6.31 -6.80 -11.30
C THR A 7 -5.36 -6.90 -10.11
N VAL A 8 -4.37 -7.81 -10.16
CA VAL A 8 -3.37 -7.92 -9.09
C VAL A 8 -2.55 -6.63 -8.96
N GLY A 9 -2.16 -6.03 -10.08
CA GLY A 9 -1.46 -4.75 -10.10
C GLY A 9 -2.28 -3.62 -9.46
N GLN A 10 -3.58 -3.54 -9.77
CA GLN A 10 -4.47 -2.55 -9.17
C GLN A 10 -4.67 -2.78 -7.67
N VAL A 11 -4.81 -4.03 -7.22
CA VAL A 11 -4.93 -4.36 -5.80
C VAL A 11 -3.68 -3.93 -5.04
N LEU A 12 -2.49 -4.22 -5.59
CA LEU A 12 -1.22 -3.80 -4.99
C LEU A 12 -1.08 -2.28 -4.95
N ALA A 13 -1.33 -1.58 -6.07
CA ALA A 13 -1.25 -0.13 -6.13
C ALA A 13 -2.22 0.55 -5.13
N THR A 14 -3.46 0.05 -5.08
CA THR A 14 -4.48 0.57 -4.16
C THR A 14 -4.08 0.32 -2.71
N SER A 15 -3.50 -0.84 -2.40
CA SER A 15 -3.02 -1.17 -1.05
C SER A 15 -1.89 -0.24 -0.60
N ILE A 16 -0.95 0.06 -1.50
CA ILE A 16 0.14 1.03 -1.24
C ILE A 16 -0.41 2.42 -0.96
N VAL A 17 -1.35 2.89 -1.79
CA VAL A 17 -1.98 4.21 -1.61
C VAL A 17 -2.77 4.27 -0.29
N LEU A 18 -3.55 3.23 0.02
CA LEU A 18 -4.30 3.15 1.29
C LEU A 18 -3.37 3.13 2.50
N GLY A 19 -2.28 2.36 2.45
CA GLY A 19 -1.27 2.33 3.50
C GLY A 19 -0.60 3.69 3.70
N ALA A 20 -0.24 4.37 2.61
CA ALA A 20 0.34 5.71 2.65
C ALA A 20 -0.64 6.75 3.24
N LEU A 21 -1.91 6.73 2.83
CA LEU A 21 -2.94 7.64 3.34
C LEU A 21 -3.22 7.40 4.83
N LYS A 22 -3.25 6.14 5.27
CA LYS A 22 -3.38 5.75 6.67
C LYS A 22 -2.21 6.30 7.49
N ARG A 23 -0.97 6.11 7.03
CA ARG A 23 0.25 6.59 7.71
C ARG A 23 0.29 8.11 7.85
N ASN A 24 -0.15 8.83 6.83
CA ASN A 24 -0.22 10.30 6.86
C ASN A 24 -1.42 10.85 7.67
N GLY A 25 -2.23 9.98 8.28
CA GLY A 25 -3.40 10.37 9.07
C GLY A 25 -4.56 10.92 8.23
N VAL A 26 -4.54 10.75 6.90
CA VAL A 26 -5.59 11.22 5.99
C VAL A 26 -6.85 10.35 6.10
N ILE A 27 -6.67 9.04 6.32
CA ILE A 27 -7.77 8.09 6.52
C ILE A 27 -7.57 7.29 7.79
N THR A 28 -8.68 6.90 8.43
CA THR A 28 -8.68 5.93 9.53
C THR A 28 -9.12 4.58 8.98
N TRP A 29 -8.23 3.60 9.02
CA TRP A 29 -8.54 2.26 8.53
C TRP A 29 -9.37 1.49 9.56
N ASN A 30 -10.59 1.07 9.19
CA ASN A 30 -11.48 0.31 10.05
C ASN A 30 -11.98 -0.95 9.35
N SER A 31 -11.29 -2.06 9.59
CA SER A 31 -11.61 -3.37 9.02
C SER A 31 -12.76 -4.10 9.74
N LYS A 32 -13.31 -3.51 10.82
CA LYS A 32 -14.43 -4.10 11.57
C LYS A 32 -15.73 -4.16 10.76
N ALA A 33 -15.86 -3.36 9.71
CA ALA A 33 -17.00 -3.42 8.79
C ALA A 33 -17.03 -4.70 7.95
N VAL A 34 -15.88 -5.37 7.78
CA VAL A 34 -15.77 -6.62 7.03
C VAL A 34 -16.12 -7.77 7.97
N HIS A 35 -17.25 -8.44 7.72
CA HIS A 35 -17.74 -9.56 8.55
C HIS A 35 -16.98 -10.87 8.33
N ASN A 36 -16.20 -10.96 7.26
CA ASN A 36 -15.41 -12.15 6.93
C ASN A 36 -13.99 -12.00 7.48
N ASP A 37 -13.60 -12.87 8.40
CA ASP A 37 -12.30 -12.81 9.09
C ASP A 37 -11.11 -13.00 8.15
N VAL A 38 -11.25 -13.82 7.11
CA VAL A 38 -10.18 -14.05 6.12
C VAL A 38 -9.97 -12.80 5.28
N LEU A 39 -11.04 -12.21 4.76
CA LEU A 39 -10.99 -10.96 4.01
C LEU A 39 -10.48 -9.80 4.87
N ARG A 40 -10.90 -9.73 6.14
CA ARG A 40 -10.38 -8.75 7.10
C ARG A 40 -8.87 -8.87 7.23
N THR A 41 -8.38 -10.08 7.49
CA THR A 41 -6.94 -10.36 7.63
C THR A 41 -6.15 -10.00 6.37
N VAL A 42 -6.68 -10.34 5.19
CA VAL A 42 -6.02 -10.03 3.91
C VAL A 42 -5.97 -8.51 3.70
N LEU A 43 -7.05 -7.79 3.97
CA LEU A 43 -7.09 -6.34 3.80
C LEU A 43 -6.18 -5.62 4.80
N ASP A 44 -6.20 -6.03 6.08
CA ASP A 44 -5.32 -5.49 7.12
C ASP A 44 -3.85 -5.70 6.74
N THR A 45 -3.49 -6.93 6.39
CA THR A 45 -2.13 -7.27 5.90
C THR A 45 -1.75 -6.47 4.66
N SER A 46 -2.69 -6.26 3.73
CA SER A 46 -2.43 -5.51 2.49
C SER A 46 -2.16 -4.03 2.78
N VAL A 47 -2.92 -3.41 3.67
CA VAL A 47 -2.74 -2.01 4.07
C VAL A 47 -1.44 -1.83 4.86
N GLU A 48 -1.10 -2.75 5.75
CA GLU A 48 0.19 -2.76 6.47
C GLU A 48 1.37 -2.93 5.51
N THR A 49 1.26 -3.86 4.56
CA THR A 49 2.27 -4.07 3.51
C THR A 49 2.43 -2.81 2.65
N GLY A 50 1.32 -2.15 2.31
CA GLY A 50 1.32 -0.90 1.57
C GLY A 50 2.03 0.24 2.32
N GLU A 51 1.84 0.31 3.64
CA GLU A 51 2.53 1.26 4.52
C GLU A 51 4.04 1.03 4.51
N GLU A 52 4.50 -0.22 4.62
CA GLU A 52 5.92 -0.56 4.57
C GLU A 52 6.54 -0.25 3.19
N ILE A 53 5.84 -0.62 2.11
CA ILE A 53 6.30 -0.35 0.75
C ILE A 53 6.38 1.16 0.51
N SER A 54 5.42 1.95 1.00
CA SER A 54 5.44 3.41 0.89
C SER A 54 6.69 4.01 1.54
N VAL A 55 7.06 3.55 2.74
CA VAL A 55 8.30 3.98 3.43
C VAL A 55 9.54 3.62 2.61
N ARG A 56 9.60 2.40 2.08
CA ARG A 56 10.74 1.95 1.26
C ARG A 56 10.85 2.74 -0.03
N PHE A 57 9.72 3.06 -0.66
CA PHE A 57 9.66 3.85 -1.88
C PHE A 57 10.09 5.29 -1.65
N GLU A 58 9.65 5.92 -0.56
CA GLU A 58 10.06 7.25 -0.13
C GLU A 58 11.59 7.31 0.09
N ARG A 59 12.15 6.33 0.82
CA ARG A 59 13.61 6.22 1.01
C ARG A 59 14.37 6.00 -0.30
N LEU A 60 13.85 5.15 -1.19
CA LEU A 60 14.45 4.89 -2.49
C LEU A 60 14.42 6.14 -3.37
N TYR A 61 13.28 6.84 -3.38
CA TYR A 61 13.10 8.09 -4.14
C TYR A 61 14.10 9.16 -3.68
N HIS A 62 14.24 9.38 -2.37
CA HIS A 62 15.24 10.29 -1.82
C HIS A 62 16.66 9.86 -2.20
N ALA A 63 17.01 8.57 -2.09
CA ALA A 63 18.33 8.07 -2.46
C ALA A 63 18.65 8.21 -3.96
N VAL A 64 17.65 8.14 -4.84
CA VAL A 64 17.81 8.34 -6.28
C VAL A 64 17.92 9.82 -6.63
N MET A 65 17.10 10.68 -6.01
CA MET A 65 17.14 12.12 -6.21
C MET A 65 18.46 12.73 -5.71
N ASP A 66 18.94 12.33 -4.52
CA ASP A 66 20.25 12.76 -3.99
C ASP A 66 21.41 12.34 -4.90
N LYS A 67 21.26 11.24 -5.64
CA LYS A 67 22.24 10.77 -6.63
C LYS A 67 22.15 11.51 -7.96
N SER A 68 21.00 12.11 -8.29
CA SER A 68 20.79 12.82 -9.54
C SER A 68 21.29 14.27 -9.50
N GLU A 69 21.51 14.84 -8.31
CA GLU A 69 22.05 16.20 -8.12
C GLU A 69 23.58 16.24 -7.96
N LYS A 70 24.28 15.10 -8.07
CA LYS A 70 25.75 15.00 -8.09
C LYS A 70 26.26 14.61 -9.47
#